data_AF-A0AAJ2WJF0-F1
#
_entry.id   AF-A0AAJ2WJF0-F1
#
_cell.length_a   1.000
_cell.length_b   1.000
_cell.length_c   1.000
_cell.angle_alpha   90.00
_cell.angle_beta   90.00
_cell.angle_gamma   90.00
#
_symmetry.space_group_name_H-M   'P 1'
#
loop_
_entity.id
_entity.type
_entity.pdbx_description
1 polymer ?
#
loop_
_entity_poly.entity_id
_entity_poly.type
_entity_poly.pdbx_seq_one_letter_code
_entity_poly.pdbx_strand_id
1 'polypeptide(L)' 'IAKEEKDSLAAQTYANIVAVRTGDETSEKTLALMKALQSEKVISFIESNYQGAVVPMS' A
#
# COMPACT_ATOMS: atom_id res chain seq x y z
N ILE A 1 13.83 19.60 10.63
CA ILE A 1 13.93 18.22 10.10
C ILE A 1 12.86 18.07 9.02
N ALA A 2 13.28 18.03 7.76
CA ALA A 2 12.38 17.79 6.64
C ALA A 2 11.92 16.33 6.73
N LYS A 3 10.65 16.11 7.06
CA LYS A 3 10.01 14.81 6.90
C LYS A 3 9.92 14.60 5.39
N GLU A 4 10.50 13.53 4.85
CA GLU A 4 10.07 13.02 3.55
C GLU A 4 8.61 12.60 3.75
N GLU A 5 7.71 13.50 3.35
CA GLU A 5 6.29 13.39 3.66
C GLU A 5 5.77 12.11 3.00
N LYS A 6 5.06 11.27 3.78
CA LYS A 6 4.38 10.08 3.26
C LYS A 6 3.44 10.41 2.07
N ASP A 7 3.09 11.69 1.94
CA ASP A 7 2.26 12.27 0.88
C ASP A 7 3.04 12.94 -0.25
N SER A 8 4.38 12.80 -0.27
CA SER A 8 5.23 13.37 -1.31
C SER A 8 4.83 12.87 -2.70
N LEU A 9 4.91 13.75 -3.69
CA LEU A 9 4.68 13.42 -5.10
C LEU A 9 5.50 12.20 -5.55
N ALA A 10 6.71 12.02 -5.00
CA ALA A 10 7.55 10.86 -5.29
C ALA A 10 6.96 9.55 -4.74
N ALA A 11 6.38 9.56 -3.54
CA ALA A 11 5.73 8.39 -2.95
C ALA A 11 4.51 7.96 -3.76
N GLN A 12 3.75 8.92 -4.30
CA GLN A 12 2.62 8.62 -5.19
C GLN A 12 3.07 8.12 -6.57
N THR A 13 4.15 8.69 -7.13
CA THR A 13 4.64 8.34 -8.48
C THR A 13 5.22 6.93 -8.56
N TYR A 14 5.85 6.47 -7.47
CA TYR A 14 6.54 5.18 -7.42
C TYR A 14 5.92 4.20 -6.42
N ALA A 15 4.64 4.37 -6.10
CA ALA A 15 3.91 3.43 -5.27
C ALA A 15 3.87 2.05 -5.94
N ASN A 16 4.20 1.00 -5.17
CA ASN A 16 3.98 -0.37 -5.62
C ASN A 16 2.48 -0.63 -5.77
N ILE A 17 2.09 -1.31 -6.85
CA ILE A 17 0.69 -1.61 -7.17
C ILE A 17 0.39 -3.11 -7.21
N VAL A 18 -0.86 -3.48 -6.98
CA VAL A 18 -1.38 -4.81 -7.28
C VAL A 18 -1.93 -4.81 -8.69
N ALA A 19 -1.25 -5.51 -9.60
CA ALA A 19 -1.71 -5.69 -10.98
C ALA A 19 -2.59 -6.93 -11.08
N VAL A 20 -3.70 -6.81 -11.80
CA VAL A 20 -4.58 -7.94 -12.16
C VAL A 20 -4.85 -7.94 -13.66
N ARG A 21 -5.38 -9.04 -14.18
CA ARG A 21 -5.85 -9.10 -15.57
C ARG A 21 -7.02 -8.13 -15.76
N THR A 22 -7.14 -7.52 -16.93
CA THR A 22 -8.32 -6.72 -17.29
C THR A 22 -9.61 -7.52 -17.08
N GLY A 23 -10.56 -6.93 -16.36
CA GLY A 23 -11.83 -7.55 -15.97
C GLY A 23 -11.84 -8.20 -14.58
N ASP A 24 -10.68 -8.38 -13.94
CA ASP A 24 -10.57 -8.98 -12.60
C ASP A 24 -10.48 -7.92 -11.47
N GLU A 25 -10.49 -6.62 -11.78
CA GLU A 25 -10.27 -5.51 -10.84
C GLU A 25 -11.30 -5.50 -9.70
N THR A 26 -12.53 -5.90 -10.02
CA THR A 26 -13.66 -5.93 -9.06
C THR A 26 -14.08 -7.35 -8.70
N SER A 27 -13.30 -8.37 -9.08
CA SER A 27 -13.60 -9.75 -8.67
C SER A 27 -13.51 -9.90 -7.15
N GLU A 28 -14.31 -10.80 -6.58
CA GLU A 28 -14.37 -10.99 -5.11
C GLU A 28 -13.00 -11.29 -4.50
N LYS A 29 -12.18 -12.09 -5.19
CA LYS A 29 -10.79 -12.41 -4.79
C LYS A 29 -9.92 -11.15 -4.73
N THR A 30 -10.02 -10.26 -5.72
CA THR A 30 -9.22 -9.04 -5.80
C THR A 30 -9.63 -8.08 -4.70
N LEU A 31 -10.94 -7.88 -4.51
CA LEU A 31 -11.45 -7.02 -3.44
C LEU A 31 -11.11 -7.54 -2.04
N ALA A 32 -11.15 -8.86 -1.83
CA ALA A 32 -10.73 -9.47 -0.57
C ALA A 32 -9.25 -9.26 -0.29
N LEU A 33 -8.39 -9.43 -1.31
CA LEU A 33 -6.95 -9.16 -1.20
C LEU A 33 -6.68 -7.69 -0.87
N MET A 34 -7.32 -6.75 -1.59
CA MET A 34 -7.14 -5.32 -1.35
C MET A 34 -7.52 -4.94 0.08
N LYS A 35 -8.66 -5.44 0.58
CA LYS A 35 -9.08 -5.24 1.98
C LYS A 35 -8.06 -5.80 2.98
N ALA A 36 -7.48 -6.96 2.71
CA ALA A 36 -6.48 -7.55 3.59
C ALA A 36 -5.20 -6.71 3.62
N LEU A 37 -4.70 -6.26 2.47
CA LEU A 37 -3.50 -5.43 2.36
C LEU A 37 -3.68 -4.04 2.99
N GLN A 38 -4.89 -3.48 2.91
CA GLN A 38 -5.26 -2.20 3.53
C GLN A 38 -5.71 -2.31 4.99
N SER A 39 -5.66 -3.51 5.59
CA SER A 39 -6.08 -3.70 6.98
C SER A 39 -5.08 -3.08 7.96
N GLU A 40 -5.60 -2.62 9.10
CA GLU A 40 -4.77 -2.07 10.20
C GLU A 40 -3.64 -3.03 10.60
N LYS A 41 -3.93 -4.34 10.64
CA LYS A 41 -2.92 -5.36 10.94
C LYS A 41 -1.73 -5.32 9.98
N VAL A 42 -1.99 -5.20 8.67
CA VAL A 42 -0.92 -5.16 7.66
C VAL A 42 -0.20 -3.81 7.69
N ILE A 43 -0.93 -2.71 7.86
CA ILE A 43 -0.36 -1.37 8.03
C ILE A 43 0.61 -1.35 9.22
N SER A 44 0.17 -1.80 10.40
CA SER A 44 1.01 -1.85 11.60
C SER A 44 2.20 -2.79 11.44
N PHE A 45 2.03 -3.91 10.73
CA PHE A 45 3.14 -4.81 10.40
C PHE A 45 4.20 -4.09 9.55
N ILE A 46 3.79 -3.35 8.52
CA ILE A 46 4.72 -2.62 7.65
C ILE A 46 5.47 -1.55 8.45
N GLU A 47 4.74 -0.74 9.22
CA GLU A 47 5.34 0.33 10.03
C GLU A 47 6.34 -0.19 11.06
N SER A 48 6.08 -1.37 11.64
CA SER A 48 6.94 -1.95 12.69
C SER A 48 8.19 -2.67 12.14
N ASN A 49 8.11 -3.26 10.95
CA ASN A 49 9.17 -4.17 10.47
C ASN A 49 10.15 -3.51 9.51
N TYR A 50 9.72 -2.47 8.78
CA TYR A 50 10.54 -1.88 7.71
C TYR A 50 11.19 -0.56 8.05
N GLN A 51 11.03 -0.05 9.28
CA GLN A 51 11.75 1.14 9.78
C GLN A 51 11.67 2.35 8.81
N GLY A 52 10.52 2.53 8.14
CA GLY A 52 10.32 3.59 7.16
C GLY A 52 10.87 3.31 5.74
N ALA A 53 11.60 2.22 5.51
CA ALA A 53 12.02 1.80 4.17
C ALA A 53 10.83 1.37 3.29
N VAL A 54 9.72 0.97 3.93
CA VAL A 54 8.43 0.74 3.27
C VAL A 54 7.38 1.57 4.01
N VAL A 55 6.60 2.32 3.25
CA VAL A 55 5.50 3.16 3.76
C VAL A 55 4.21 2.65 3.13
N PRO A 56 3.18 2.30 3.94
CA PRO A 56 1.89 1.90 3.41
C PRO A 56 1.18 3.12 2.81
N MET A 57 0.54 2.92 1.65
CA MET A 57 -0.36 3.91 1.06
C MET A 57 -1.74 3.78 1.72
N SER A 58 -2.18 4.85 2.37
CA SER A 58 -3.50 4.96 3.04
C SER A 58 -4.55 5.55 2.12
#